data_AF-C6HJG8-F1
#
_entry.id   AF-C6HJG8-F1
#
_cell.length_a   1.000
_cell.length_b   1.000
_cell.length_c   1.000
_cell.angle_alpha   90.00
_cell.angle_beta   90.00
_cell.angle_gamma   90.00
#
_symmetry.space_group_name_H-M   'P 1'
#
loop_
_entity.id
_entity.type
_entity.pdbx_description
1 polymer ?
#
loop_
_entity_poly.entity_id
_entity_poly.type
_entity_poly.pdbx_seq_one_letter_code
_entity_poly.pdbx_strand_id
1 'polypeptide(L)'
;MINYSDIAFINNRLTDNNANGKKWQEYGGTKLLELTRLVQDTERIAEDEQVLLFIQFPDLMEAASAALQKANIPHLMISVNDRTSSSKIAEFQTRAEKVESKVLILHLGDVSASGLNLQNANHVIFFHPLFTKSQYDYNSGMAQAIGRSRRYGQQKHVHIYHFLALKTIEVNIFEQRRRERLVKRDGGFLSLSSDDVLLPTDEVEWKGSSLDGSNASEV
;
A
#
# COMPACT_ATOMS: atom_id res chain seq x y z
N MET A 1 10.45 18.19 8.96
CA MET A 1 9.05 17.82 8.71
C MET A 1 9.02 17.04 7.41
N ILE A 2 8.72 15.73 7.44
CA ILE A 2 8.70 14.91 6.22
C ILE A 2 7.31 15.06 5.62
N ASN A 3 7.22 15.76 4.49
CA ASN A 3 5.97 15.89 3.74
C ASN A 3 5.81 14.63 2.87
N TYR A 4 4.72 13.89 3.08
CA TYR A 4 4.39 12.68 2.34
C TYR A 4 3.47 13.03 1.17
N SER A 5 4.04 13.68 0.15
CA SER A 5 3.37 13.94 -1.12
C SER A 5 3.73 12.85 -2.11
N ASP A 6 2.86 11.86 -2.18
CA ASP A 6 2.16 11.42 -3.38
C ASP A 6 1.27 10.28 -2.91
N ILE A 7 -0.03 10.49 -2.94
CA ILE A 7 -1.00 9.48 -2.54
C ILE A 7 -1.81 9.15 -3.78
N ALA A 8 -1.38 8.12 -4.50
CA ALA A 8 -2.13 7.63 -5.64
C ALA A 8 -3.22 6.67 -5.14
N PHE A 9 -4.47 7.12 -5.23
CA PHE A 9 -5.65 6.30 -5.01
C PHE A 9 -6.18 5.79 -6.35
N ILE A 10 -6.59 4.53 -6.39
CA ILE A 10 -7.14 3.93 -7.61
C ILE A 10 -8.65 4.17 -7.64
N ASN A 11 -9.09 4.92 -8.66
CA ASN A 11 -10.50 5.28 -8.88
C ASN A 11 -11.27 4.11 -9.51
N ASN A 12 -12.43 3.78 -8.94
CA ASN A 12 -13.30 2.71 -9.41
C ASN A 12 -14.35 3.16 -10.46
N ARG A 13 -14.30 4.41 -10.99
CA ARG A 13 -15.32 4.96 -11.92
C ARG A 13 -15.23 4.48 -13.39
N LEU A 14 -14.84 3.24 -13.64
CA LEU A 14 -15.10 2.57 -14.93
C LEU A 14 -15.94 1.28 -14.78
N THR A 15 -16.62 1.10 -13.66
CA THR A 15 -17.40 -0.11 -13.41
C THR A 15 -18.88 0.10 -13.74
N ASP A 16 -19.20 0.17 -15.02
CA ASP A 16 -20.52 -0.22 -15.51
C ASP A 16 -20.47 -1.63 -16.13
N ASN A 17 -21.26 -2.51 -15.52
CA ASN A 17 -21.96 -3.69 -16.05
C ASN A 17 -21.19 -5.00 -16.38
N ASN A 18 -21.54 -6.02 -15.56
CA ASN A 18 -21.54 -7.47 -15.79
C ASN A 18 -20.23 -8.25 -16.04
N ALA A 19 -19.16 -7.66 -16.57
CA ALA A 19 -17.93 -8.41 -16.87
C ALA A 19 -17.00 -8.59 -15.64
N ASN A 20 -16.94 -7.59 -14.76
CA ASN A 20 -16.03 -7.61 -13.60
C ASN A 20 -16.58 -8.40 -12.40
N GLY A 21 -17.89 -8.71 -12.34
CA GLY A 21 -18.51 -9.40 -11.20
C GLY A 21 -17.94 -10.79 -10.91
N LYS A 22 -17.34 -11.46 -11.92
CA LYS A 22 -16.61 -12.74 -11.75
C LYS A 22 -15.11 -12.56 -11.52
N LYS A 23 -14.51 -11.49 -12.05
CA LYS A 23 -13.05 -11.29 -12.08
C LYS A 23 -12.48 -10.98 -10.69
N TRP A 24 -13.14 -10.19 -9.85
CA TRP A 24 -12.61 -9.92 -8.50
C TRP A 24 -12.62 -11.17 -7.58
N GLN A 25 -13.62 -12.05 -7.70
CA GLN A 25 -13.67 -13.33 -6.98
C GLN A 25 -12.49 -14.23 -7.39
N GLU A 26 -12.14 -14.18 -8.67
CA GLU A 26 -11.03 -14.91 -9.24
C GLU A 26 -9.66 -14.53 -8.63
N TYR A 27 -9.48 -13.27 -8.23
CA TYR A 27 -8.26 -12.75 -7.60
C TYR A 27 -8.37 -12.61 -6.07
N GLY A 28 -9.45 -13.12 -5.45
CA GLY A 28 -9.62 -13.10 -3.99
C GLY A 28 -10.09 -11.76 -3.39
N GLY A 29 -10.55 -10.81 -4.21
CA GLY A 29 -11.12 -9.54 -3.75
C GLY A 29 -10.72 -8.33 -4.60
N THR A 30 -11.46 -7.22 -4.44
CA THR A 30 -11.26 -6.00 -5.24
C THR A 30 -9.86 -5.39 -5.04
N LYS A 31 -9.35 -5.33 -3.80
CA LYS A 31 -8.02 -4.78 -3.53
C LYS A 31 -6.89 -5.56 -4.20
N LEU A 32 -6.99 -6.88 -4.23
CA LEU A 32 -6.00 -7.75 -4.88
C LEU A 32 -6.01 -7.56 -6.40
N LEU A 33 -7.20 -7.40 -6.99
CA LEU A 33 -7.35 -7.03 -8.40
C LEU A 33 -6.76 -5.64 -8.71
N GLU A 34 -6.96 -4.65 -7.84
CA GLU A 34 -6.36 -3.33 -8.04
C GLU A 34 -4.83 -3.32 -7.86
N LEU A 35 -4.31 -4.18 -6.98
CA LEU A 35 -2.87 -4.37 -6.83
C LEU A 35 -2.27 -4.93 -8.13
N THR A 36 -2.86 -5.98 -8.70
CA THR A 36 -2.35 -6.57 -9.95
C THR A 36 -2.46 -5.58 -11.10
N ARG A 37 -3.57 -4.83 -11.20
CA ARG A 37 -3.75 -3.76 -12.20
C ARG A 37 -2.68 -2.68 -12.09
N LEU A 38 -2.43 -2.15 -10.90
CA LEU A 38 -1.42 -1.11 -10.70
C LEU A 38 -0.02 -1.59 -11.11
N VAL A 39 0.34 -2.82 -10.75
CA VAL A 39 1.67 -3.36 -11.07
C VAL A 39 1.84 -3.67 -12.56
N GLN A 40 0.73 -3.97 -13.27
CA GLN A 40 0.72 -4.19 -14.72
C GLN A 40 0.63 -2.90 -15.55
N ASP A 41 0.26 -1.78 -14.92
CA ASP A 41 0.15 -0.48 -15.58
C ASP A 41 1.54 0.13 -15.78
N THR A 42 2.11 -0.09 -16.96
CA THR A 42 3.48 0.34 -17.31
C THR A 42 3.62 1.85 -17.50
N GLU A 43 2.51 2.58 -17.63
CA GLU A 43 2.54 4.06 -17.61
C GLU A 43 2.75 4.59 -16.19
N ARG A 44 2.34 3.83 -15.18
CA ARG A 44 2.46 4.20 -13.76
C ARG A 44 3.64 3.57 -13.05
N ILE A 45 4.01 2.35 -13.44
CA ILE A 45 5.15 1.60 -12.90
C ILE A 45 5.90 1.00 -14.09
N ALA A 46 6.95 1.67 -14.55
CA ALA A 46 7.70 1.26 -15.74
C ALA A 46 8.26 -0.16 -15.56
N GLU A 47 8.46 -0.91 -16.65
CA GLU A 47 8.85 -2.33 -16.58
C GLU A 47 10.11 -2.58 -15.75
N ASP A 48 11.07 -1.65 -15.78
CA ASP A 48 12.35 -1.68 -15.06
C ASP A 48 12.28 -1.16 -13.61
N GLU A 49 11.10 -0.77 -13.13
CA GLU A 49 10.87 -0.30 -11.76
C GLU A 49 10.36 -1.42 -10.85
N GLN A 50 10.72 -1.37 -9.57
CA GLN A 50 10.36 -2.41 -8.60
C GLN A 50 9.51 -1.87 -7.46
N VAL A 51 8.68 -2.76 -6.91
CA VAL A 51 7.65 -2.44 -5.92
C VAL A 51 7.94 -3.11 -4.59
N LEU A 52 7.86 -2.35 -3.50
CA LEU A 52 7.75 -2.89 -2.14
C LEU A 52 6.28 -2.92 -1.73
N LEU A 53 5.74 -4.10 -1.48
CA LEU A 53 4.36 -4.29 -1.00
C LEU A 53 4.37 -4.63 0.49
N PHE A 54 3.84 -3.73 1.31
CA PHE A 54 3.75 -3.87 2.75
C PHE A 54 2.37 -4.34 3.20
N ILE A 55 2.34 -5.44 3.97
CA ILE A 55 1.12 -6.06 4.52
C ILE A 55 1.42 -6.52 5.96
N GLN A 56 0.51 -6.28 6.91
CA GLN A 56 0.67 -6.67 8.33
C GLN A 56 0.09 -8.05 8.66
N PHE A 57 -0.79 -8.59 7.83
CA PHE A 57 -1.48 -9.84 8.10
C PHE A 57 -0.91 -10.98 7.23
N PRO A 58 -0.33 -12.04 7.82
CA PRO A 58 0.27 -13.14 7.06
C PRO A 58 -0.67 -13.77 6.03
N ASP A 59 -1.92 -14.05 6.41
CA ASP A 59 -2.91 -14.63 5.48
C ASP A 59 -3.15 -13.74 4.25
N LEU A 60 -3.06 -12.42 4.44
CA LEU A 60 -3.20 -11.44 3.35
C LEU A 60 -1.93 -11.33 2.50
N MET A 61 -0.75 -11.61 3.07
CA MET A 61 0.49 -11.75 2.30
C MET A 61 0.40 -12.96 1.36
N GLU A 62 -0.08 -14.10 1.86
CA GLU A 62 -0.31 -15.30 1.05
C GLU A 62 -1.36 -15.04 -0.06
N ALA A 63 -2.45 -14.36 0.28
CA ALA A 63 -3.47 -13.98 -0.71
C ALA A 63 -2.92 -13.03 -1.79
N ALA A 64 -2.07 -12.06 -1.41
CA ALA A 64 -1.38 -11.18 -2.35
C ALA A 64 -0.41 -11.94 -3.26
N SER A 65 0.38 -12.83 -2.69
CA SER A 65 1.28 -13.74 -3.41
C SER A 65 0.52 -14.56 -4.46
N ALA A 66 -0.58 -15.20 -4.07
CA ALA A 66 -1.44 -15.98 -4.97
C ALA A 66 -2.04 -15.12 -6.10
N ALA A 67 -2.50 -13.91 -5.79
CA ALA A 67 -3.04 -12.99 -6.80
C ALA A 67 -1.99 -12.52 -7.81
N LEU A 68 -0.78 -12.20 -7.35
CA LEU A 68 0.35 -11.83 -8.22
C LEU A 68 0.80 -13.01 -9.07
N GLN A 69 0.88 -14.22 -8.50
CA GLN A 69 1.20 -15.44 -9.24
C GLN A 69 0.19 -15.68 -10.37
N LYS A 70 -1.10 -15.56 -10.06
CA LYS A 70 -2.18 -15.71 -11.04
C LYS A 70 -2.14 -14.66 -12.15
N ALA A 71 -1.67 -13.46 -11.84
CA ALA A 71 -1.45 -12.39 -12.81
C ALA A 71 -0.14 -12.53 -13.60
N ASN A 72 0.64 -13.60 -13.38
CA ASN A 72 1.99 -13.81 -13.94
C ASN A 72 2.95 -12.65 -13.61
N ILE A 73 2.83 -12.07 -12.43
CA ILE A 73 3.72 -11.01 -11.94
C ILE A 73 4.83 -11.67 -11.11
N PRO A 74 6.10 -11.60 -11.54
CA PRO A 74 7.22 -12.14 -10.78
C PRO A 74 7.36 -11.42 -9.44
N HIS A 75 7.42 -12.18 -8.35
CA HIS A 75 7.48 -11.60 -7.03
C HIS A 75 8.17 -12.52 -6.03
N LEU A 76 8.67 -11.91 -4.96
CA LEU A 76 9.21 -12.58 -3.79
C LEU A 76 8.40 -12.19 -2.57
N MET A 77 8.33 -13.09 -1.59
CA MET A 77 7.70 -12.84 -0.31
C MET A 77 8.65 -13.23 0.82
N ILE A 78 8.81 -12.34 1.78
CA ILE A 78 9.58 -12.57 3.00
C ILE A 78 8.60 -12.50 4.17
N SER A 79 8.29 -13.66 4.74
CA SER A 79 7.46 -13.80 5.93
C SER A 79 8.26 -13.54 7.20
N VAL A 80 7.55 -13.43 8.33
CA VAL A 80 8.18 -13.29 9.64
C VAL A 80 9.03 -14.54 9.92
N ASN A 81 10.30 -14.36 10.29
CA ASN A 81 11.30 -15.41 10.54
C ASN A 81 11.72 -16.24 9.30
N ASP A 82 11.57 -15.70 8.09
CA ASP A 82 12.06 -16.35 6.87
C ASP A 82 13.59 -16.49 6.88
N ARG A 83 14.07 -17.73 7.04
CA ARG A 83 15.50 -18.10 7.05
C ARG A 83 16.20 -17.85 5.72
N THR A 84 15.45 -17.70 4.64
CA THR A 84 15.93 -17.42 3.28
C THR A 84 15.81 -15.95 2.89
N SER A 85 15.40 -15.08 3.83
CA SER A 85 15.24 -13.64 3.59
C SER A 85 16.47 -13.01 2.92
N SER A 86 17.69 -13.31 3.39
CA SER A 86 18.92 -12.77 2.82
C SER A 86 19.12 -13.10 1.34
N SER A 87 18.83 -14.34 0.91
CA SER A 87 18.97 -14.72 -0.49
C SER A 87 17.91 -14.06 -1.37
N LYS A 88 16.66 -13.99 -0.89
CA LYS A 88 15.57 -13.28 -1.58
C LYS A 88 15.83 -11.78 -1.72
N ILE A 89 16.42 -11.16 -0.70
CA ILE A 89 16.83 -9.75 -0.76
C ILE A 89 17.91 -9.55 -1.82
N ALA A 90 18.93 -10.42 -1.84
CA ALA A 90 19.99 -10.34 -2.84
C ALA A 90 19.45 -10.53 -4.27
N GLU A 91 18.54 -11.51 -4.46
CA GLU A 91 17.82 -11.72 -5.72
C GLU A 91 17.04 -10.46 -6.13
N PHE A 92 16.24 -9.90 -5.23
CA PHE A 92 15.46 -8.70 -5.51
C PHE A 92 16.32 -7.48 -5.86
N GLN A 93 17.48 -7.34 -5.22
CA GLN A 93 18.44 -6.25 -5.47
C GLN A 93 19.26 -6.43 -6.74
N THR A 94 19.29 -7.64 -7.30
CA THR A 94 20.10 -7.94 -8.49
C THR A 94 19.58 -7.12 -9.67
N ARG A 95 20.42 -6.22 -10.17
CA ARG A 95 20.15 -5.44 -11.38
C ARG A 95 20.56 -6.27 -12.59
N ALA A 96 19.62 -7.00 -13.17
CA ALA A 96 19.77 -7.58 -14.49
C ALA A 96 19.16 -6.64 -15.56
N GLU A 97 19.41 -6.92 -16.84
CA GLU A 97 18.78 -6.20 -17.96
C GLU A 97 17.24 -6.30 -17.92
N LYS A 98 16.72 -7.33 -17.25
CA LYS A 98 15.30 -7.54 -16.97
C LYS A 98 15.09 -7.65 -15.46
N VAL A 99 14.01 -7.04 -14.95
CA VAL A 99 13.59 -7.21 -13.56
C VAL A 99 13.05 -8.63 -13.38
N GLU A 100 13.82 -9.49 -12.72
CA GLU A 100 13.44 -10.88 -12.42
C GLU A 100 12.35 -10.96 -11.34
N SER A 101 12.29 -9.97 -10.44
CA SER A 101 11.29 -9.87 -9.38
C SER A 101 10.71 -8.46 -9.31
N LYS A 102 9.49 -8.30 -9.82
CA LYS A 102 8.78 -7.01 -9.91
C LYS A 102 8.33 -6.51 -8.55
N VAL A 103 7.87 -7.41 -7.69
CA VAL A 103 7.30 -7.08 -6.37
C VAL A 103 8.05 -7.84 -5.27
N LEU A 104 8.36 -7.15 -4.18
CA LEU A 104 8.79 -7.77 -2.91
C LEU A 104 7.73 -7.53 -1.84
N ILE A 105 7.08 -8.60 -1.40
CA ILE A 105 6.10 -8.59 -0.31
C ILE A 105 6.84 -8.67 1.03
N LEU A 106 6.60 -7.69 1.89
CA LEU A 106 7.23 -7.55 3.20
C LEU A 106 6.17 -7.39 4.28
N HIS A 107 6.42 -7.99 5.44
CA HIS A 107 5.61 -7.75 6.62
C HIS A 107 5.75 -6.29 7.10
N LEU A 108 4.62 -5.62 7.33
CA LEU A 108 4.56 -4.26 7.85
C LEU A 108 4.64 -4.25 9.38
N GLY A 109 5.56 -3.49 9.94
CA GLY A 109 5.74 -3.38 11.40
C GLY A 109 6.71 -4.40 12.01
N ASP A 110 7.36 -5.25 11.19
CA ASP A 110 8.46 -6.08 11.67
C ASP A 110 9.78 -5.29 11.74
N VAL A 111 10.34 -5.26 12.94
CA VAL A 111 11.62 -4.64 13.32
C VAL A 111 12.82 -5.48 12.82
N SER A 112 12.63 -6.78 12.54
CA SER A 112 13.69 -7.68 12.03
C SER A 112 14.26 -7.23 10.67
N ALA A 113 13.50 -6.41 9.93
CA ALA A 113 13.92 -5.80 8.67
C ALA A 113 14.40 -4.34 8.83
N SER A 114 14.68 -3.88 10.06
CA SER A 114 15.32 -2.59 10.31
C SER A 114 16.76 -2.64 9.77
N GLY A 115 16.98 -2.15 8.55
CA GLY A 115 18.31 -2.13 7.94
C GLY A 115 18.34 -2.44 6.45
N LEU A 116 17.31 -3.10 5.91
CA LEU A 116 17.27 -3.50 4.50
C LEU A 116 17.45 -2.30 3.56
N ASN A 117 18.42 -2.42 2.65
CA ASN A 117 18.72 -1.40 1.66
C ASN A 117 18.01 -1.75 0.35
N LEU A 118 16.82 -1.21 0.10
CA LEU A 118 15.98 -1.57 -1.05
C LEU A 118 15.84 -0.40 -2.03
N GLN A 119 16.94 0.34 -2.23
CA GLN A 119 17.03 1.50 -3.15
C GLN A 119 16.84 1.14 -4.63
N ASN A 120 16.78 -0.14 -4.98
CA ASN A 120 16.40 -0.57 -6.33
C ASN A 120 14.88 -0.42 -6.57
N ALA A 121 14.07 -0.47 -5.52
CA ALA A 121 12.63 -0.24 -5.61
C ALA A 121 12.30 1.23 -5.36
N ASN A 122 11.44 1.80 -6.20
CA ASN A 122 11.00 3.19 -6.11
C ASN A 122 9.47 3.33 -6.00
N HIS A 123 8.74 2.21 -5.90
CA HIS A 123 7.31 2.20 -5.57
C HIS A 123 7.10 1.50 -4.24
N VAL A 124 6.36 2.14 -3.33
CA VAL A 124 6.03 1.59 -2.01
C VAL A 124 4.52 1.56 -1.83
N ILE A 125 3.96 0.37 -1.72
CA ILE A 125 2.53 0.15 -1.55
C ILE A 125 2.26 -0.32 -0.12
N PHE A 126 1.40 0.40 0.59
CA PHE A 126 0.79 -0.06 1.83
C PHE A 126 -0.60 -0.62 1.50
N PHE A 127 -0.75 -1.95 1.57
CA PHE A 127 -1.97 -2.62 1.13
C PHE A 127 -3.20 -2.33 2.01
N HIS A 128 -2.94 -1.94 3.26
CA HIS A 128 -3.91 -1.42 4.21
C HIS A 128 -3.19 -0.42 5.15
N PRO A 129 -3.92 0.43 5.88
CA PRO A 129 -3.33 1.30 6.90
C PRO A 129 -2.63 0.49 7.98
N LEU A 130 -1.48 0.97 8.45
CA LEU A 130 -0.78 0.37 9.56
C LEU A 130 -1.63 0.46 10.84
N PHE A 131 -2.02 -0.70 11.38
CA PHE A 131 -2.79 -0.78 12.62
C PHE A 131 -1.86 -0.99 13.80
N THR A 132 -1.59 0.09 14.54
CA THR A 132 -0.74 0.10 15.74
C THR A 132 -1.51 0.64 16.94
N LYS A 133 -0.96 0.49 18.15
CA LYS A 133 -1.55 1.05 19.38
C LYS A 133 -1.30 2.56 19.47
N SER A 134 -0.07 3.00 19.25
CA SER A 134 0.31 4.41 19.43
C SER A 134 0.60 5.14 18.11
N GLN A 135 0.51 6.47 18.14
CA GLN A 135 0.94 7.31 17.01
C GLN A 135 2.45 7.23 16.77
N TYR A 136 3.23 7.02 17.84
CA TYR A 136 4.67 6.84 17.75
C TYR A 136 5.03 5.59 16.94
N ASP A 137 4.36 4.47 17.20
CA ASP A 137 4.59 3.21 16.47
C ASP A 137 4.18 3.34 15.01
N TYR A 138 3.07 4.04 14.74
CA TYR A 138 2.63 4.34 13.37
C TYR A 138 3.70 5.14 12.62
N ASN A 139 4.11 6.29 13.19
CA ASN A 139 5.10 7.17 12.56
C ASN A 139 6.44 6.43 12.34
N SER A 140 6.91 5.68 13.34
CA SER A 140 8.16 4.93 13.27
C SER A 140 8.09 3.82 12.22
N GLY A 141 7.02 3.03 12.21
CA GLY A 141 6.83 1.95 11.24
C GLY A 141 6.74 2.46 9.80
N MET A 142 5.98 3.53 9.57
CA MET A 142 5.86 4.16 8.26
C MET A 142 7.18 4.76 7.77
N ALA A 143 7.88 5.50 8.64
CA ALA A 143 9.17 6.09 8.31
C ALA A 143 10.23 5.01 8.00
N GLN A 144 10.24 3.90 8.75
CA GLN A 144 11.13 2.78 8.48
C GLN A 144 10.81 2.11 7.15
N ALA A 145 9.53 1.84 6.85
CA ALA A 145 9.12 1.21 5.60
C ALA A 145 9.50 2.07 4.38
N ILE A 146 9.19 3.36 4.40
CA ILE A 146 9.53 4.32 3.33
C ILE A 146 11.04 4.49 3.22
N GLY A 147 11.74 4.56 4.36
CA GLY A 147 13.19 4.69 4.45
C GLY A 147 13.98 3.45 3.98
N ARG A 148 13.33 2.36 3.56
CA ARG A 148 14.02 1.25 2.87
C ARG A 148 14.29 1.56 1.40
N SER A 149 13.38 2.30 0.76
CA SER A 149 13.49 2.75 -0.63
C SER A 149 14.13 4.15 -0.71
N ARG A 150 13.64 5.10 0.10
CA ARG A 150 14.13 6.48 0.14
C ARG A 150 15.43 6.59 0.94
N ARG A 151 16.54 6.15 0.35
CA ARG A 151 17.89 6.25 0.91
C ARG A 151 18.86 6.91 -0.06
N TYR A 152 19.99 7.36 0.49
CA TYR A 152 21.11 7.89 -0.30
C TYR A 152 21.57 6.86 -1.33
N GLY A 153 21.45 7.21 -2.62
CA GLY A 153 21.76 6.34 -3.76
C GLY A 153 20.54 6.03 -4.65
N GLN A 154 19.31 6.18 -4.14
CA GLN A 154 18.10 6.15 -4.98
C GLN A 154 18.07 7.41 -5.87
N GLN A 155 18.02 7.19 -7.19
CA GLN A 155 17.99 8.27 -8.20
C GLN A 155 16.60 8.50 -8.79
N LYS A 156 15.71 7.50 -8.71
CA LYS A 156 14.33 7.61 -9.18
C LYS A 156 13.44 8.25 -8.11
N HIS A 157 12.38 8.92 -8.54
CA HIS A 157 11.36 9.41 -7.62
C HIS A 157 10.69 8.25 -6.90
N VAL A 158 10.49 8.39 -5.60
CA VAL A 158 9.87 7.34 -4.78
C VAL A 158 8.37 7.63 -4.66
N HIS A 159 7.56 6.76 -5.27
CA HIS A 159 6.11 6.83 -5.25
C HIS A 159 5.54 6.04 -4.07
N ILE A 160 4.64 6.65 -3.30
CA ILE A 160 3.96 6.01 -2.18
C ILE A 160 2.49 5.77 -2.54
N TYR A 161 1.98 4.59 -2.23
CA TYR A 161 0.58 4.22 -2.49
C TYR A 161 -0.05 3.72 -1.19
N HIS A 162 -1.24 4.23 -0.89
CA HIS A 162 -2.05 3.79 0.25
C HIS A 162 -3.34 3.17 -0.27
N PHE A 163 -3.47 1.86 -0.13
CA PHE A 163 -4.66 1.15 -0.53
C PHE A 163 -5.68 1.20 0.61
N LEU A 164 -6.85 1.77 0.32
CA LEU A 164 -7.94 1.92 1.27
C LEU A 164 -9.22 1.30 0.70
N ALA A 165 -9.89 0.48 1.52
CA ALA A 165 -11.26 0.07 1.28
C ALA A 165 -12.17 1.22 1.71
N LEU A 166 -12.83 1.86 0.74
CA LEU A 166 -13.75 2.96 0.99
C LEU A 166 -14.93 2.53 1.85
N LYS A 167 -15.45 3.44 2.66
CA LYS A 167 -16.57 3.21 3.59
C LYS A 167 -16.28 2.08 4.59
N THR A 168 -15.02 1.87 4.93
CA THR A 168 -14.59 0.91 5.96
C THR A 168 -13.70 1.58 7.02
N ILE A 169 -13.40 0.81 8.07
CA ILE A 169 -12.52 1.24 9.15
C ILE A 169 -11.12 1.66 8.67
N GLU A 170 -10.68 1.18 7.51
CA GLU A 170 -9.36 1.54 6.98
C GLU A 170 -9.25 3.04 6.71
N VAL A 171 -10.29 3.67 6.16
CA VAL A 171 -10.29 5.12 5.92
C VAL A 171 -10.23 5.87 7.26
N ASN A 172 -10.93 5.38 8.28
CA ASN A 172 -10.93 5.99 9.61
C ASN A 172 -9.52 5.94 10.22
N ILE A 173 -8.84 4.78 10.16
CA ILE A 173 -7.48 4.62 10.66
C ILE A 173 -6.52 5.54 9.88
N PHE A 174 -6.61 5.56 8.55
CA PHE A 174 -5.76 6.38 7.70
C PHE A 174 -5.90 7.87 8.03
N GLU A 175 -7.13 8.39 8.05
CA GLU A 175 -7.39 9.79 8.36
C GLU A 175 -6.96 10.16 9.78
N GLN A 176 -7.29 9.33 10.77
CA GLN A 176 -6.91 9.56 12.17
C GLN A 176 -5.38 9.60 12.34
N ARG A 177 -4.66 8.62 11.77
CA ARG A 177 -3.21 8.50 11.92
C ARG A 177 -2.44 9.59 11.19
N ARG A 178 -2.99 10.12 10.10
CA ARG A 178 -2.33 11.17 9.30
C ARG A 178 -2.81 12.57 9.62
N ARG A 179 -3.91 12.72 10.38
CA ARG A 179 -4.62 14.00 10.56
C ARG A 179 -4.99 14.63 9.22
N GLU A 180 -5.38 13.78 8.29
CA GLU A 180 -5.79 14.15 6.94
C GLU A 180 -7.22 13.68 6.68
N ARG A 181 -7.86 14.22 5.66
CA ARG A 181 -9.18 13.83 5.18
C ARG A 181 -9.08 13.27 3.78
N LEU A 182 -9.72 12.12 3.55
CA LEU A 182 -9.83 11.54 2.22
C LEU A 182 -10.95 12.25 1.46
N VAL A 183 -10.58 12.82 0.32
CA VAL A 183 -11.47 13.60 -0.54
C VAL A 183 -11.42 13.05 -1.95
N LYS A 184 -12.56 13.04 -2.64
CA LYS A 184 -12.62 12.73 -4.05
C LYS A 184 -12.95 13.99 -4.85
N ARG A 185 -12.12 14.31 -5.83
CA ARG A 185 -12.20 15.49 -6.69
C ARG A 185 -11.88 15.09 -8.12
N ASP A 186 -12.72 15.50 -9.06
CA ASP A 186 -12.53 15.24 -10.50
C ASP A 186 -12.29 13.76 -10.85
N GLY A 187 -12.91 12.86 -10.08
CA GLY A 187 -12.76 11.41 -10.23
C GLY A 187 -11.51 10.83 -9.52
N GLY A 188 -10.50 11.63 -9.21
CA GLY A 188 -9.38 11.19 -8.38
C GLY A 188 -9.70 11.28 -6.90
N PHE A 189 -8.97 10.54 -6.06
CA PHE A 189 -8.93 10.85 -4.64
C PHE A 189 -7.63 11.58 -4.32
N LEU A 190 -7.68 12.39 -3.27
CA LEU A 190 -6.57 13.08 -2.66
C LEU A 190 -6.75 13.06 -1.14
N SER A 191 -5.64 13.19 -0.44
CA SER A 191 -5.66 13.40 1.00
C SER A 191 -5.31 14.85 1.28
N LEU A 192 -6.16 15.53 2.03
CA LEU A 192 -5.97 16.92 2.42
C LEU A 192 -5.66 16.99 3.90
N SER A 193 -4.89 17.98 4.33
CA SER A 193 -4.79 18.27 5.77
C SER A 193 -6.18 18.52 6.34
N SER A 194 -6.37 18.18 7.62
CA SER A 194 -7.65 18.44 8.29
C SER A 194 -8.02 19.94 8.28
N ASP A 195 -7.02 20.81 8.22
CA ASP A 195 -7.16 22.27 8.20
C ASP A 195 -7.35 22.85 6.79
N ASP A 196 -7.20 22.05 5.73
CA ASP A 196 -7.36 22.52 4.36
C ASP A 196 -8.82 22.84 4.03
N VAL A 197 -9.02 23.88 3.22
CA VAL A 197 -10.34 24.28 2.74
C VAL A 197 -10.80 23.32 1.65
N LEU A 198 -12.02 22.79 1.81
CA LEU A 198 -12.67 21.94 0.82
C LEU A 198 -13.24 22.81 -0.32
N LEU A 199 -13.10 22.33 -1.54
CA LEU A 199 -13.78 22.90 -2.70
C LEU A 199 -15.23 22.40 -2.75
N PRO A 200 -16.17 23.15 -3.35
CA PRO A 200 -17.56 22.69 -3.51
C PRO A 200 -17.71 21.36 -4.28
N THR A 201 -16.74 21.03 -5.13
CA THR A 201 -16.69 19.79 -5.92
C THR A 201 -16.14 18.59 -5.15
N ASP A 202 -15.71 18.80 -3.90
CA ASP A 202 -15.09 17.76 -3.08
C ASP A 202 -16.15 16.80 -2.52
N GLU A 203 -16.09 15.54 -2.96
CA GLU A 203 -16.84 14.44 -2.36
C GLU A 203 -16.08 13.93 -1.12
N VAL A 204 -16.68 14.07 0.07
CA VAL A 204 -16.09 13.70 1.37
C VAL A 204 -16.80 12.50 2.03
N GLU A 205 -16.49 12.22 3.30
CA GLU A 205 -17.12 11.18 4.13
C GLU A 205 -16.87 9.73 3.68
N TRP A 206 -15.68 9.41 3.20
CA TRP A 206 -15.34 8.04 2.79
C TRP A 206 -15.06 7.08 3.96
N LYS A 207 -15.24 7.55 5.20
CA LYS A 207 -15.12 6.78 6.44
C LYS A 207 -16.13 5.63 6.50
N GLY A 208 -15.75 4.54 7.16
CA GLY A 208 -16.68 3.51 7.61
C GLY A 208 -17.28 3.85 8.97
N SER A 209 -18.13 2.96 9.48
CA SER A 209 -18.71 3.08 10.82
C SER A 209 -17.64 3.29 11.89
N SER A 210 -17.91 4.15 12.87
CA SER A 210 -16.99 4.34 13.99
C SER A 210 -16.85 3.05 14.81
N LEU A 211 -15.65 2.79 15.35
CA LEU A 211 -15.46 1.76 16.39
C LEU A 211 -15.98 2.23 17.75
N ASP A 212 -16.33 3.51 17.87
CA ASP A 212 -16.87 4.10 19.08
C ASP A 212 -18.35 3.70 19.21
N GLY A 213 -18.61 2.46 19.60
CA GLY A 213 -19.98 1.99 19.81
C GLY A 213 -20.11 0.56 20.29
N SER A 214 -20.05 0.36 21.62
CA SER A 214 -20.97 -0.50 22.42
C SER A 214 -20.49 -0.78 23.86
N ASN A 215 -19.25 -0.47 24.25
CA ASN A 215 -18.71 -0.78 25.60
C ASN A 215 -18.22 0.43 26.41
N ALA A 216 -18.48 1.67 25.97
CA ALA A 216 -17.98 2.88 26.64
C ALA A 216 -18.90 3.42 27.75
N SER A 217 -19.89 2.63 28.21
CA SER A 217 -20.85 3.02 29.25
C SER A 217 -20.84 2.15 30.52
N GLU A 218 -19.81 1.34 30.73
CA GLU A 218 -19.61 0.62 32.00
C GLU A 218 -18.13 0.61 32.41
N VAL A 219 -17.64 1.73 32.95
CA VAL A 219 -16.64 1.78 34.03
C VAL A 219 -16.88 3.04 34.85
#